data_AF-A0A1C0U9J0-F1
#
_entry.id   AF-A0A1C0U9J0-F1
#
_cell.length_a   1.000
_cell.length_b   1.000
_cell.length_c   1.000
_cell.angle_alpha   90.00
_cell.angle_beta   90.00
_cell.angle_gamma   90.00
#
_symmetry.space_group_name_H-M   'P 1'
#
loop_
_entity.id
_entity.type
_entity.pdbx_description
1 polymer ?
#
loop_
_entity_poly.entity_id
_entity_poly.type
_entity_poly.pdbx_seq_one_letter_code
_entity_poly.pdbx_strand_id
1 'polypeptide(L)'
;MRDEFTQVIPLLAQALNNHYNSDNDIITILNYLFLALDSPYFEQIVQQLSEQTEKHQEAIVNIAQRLQEKGEKLGWERGRQEGIEQGIEQGIEQGIEQGIERGIEQEKLRSHQRQLETARTLLKNRVSLDLIMESTGLSRDELISLQ
;
A
#
# COMPACT_ATOMS: atom_id res chain seq x y z
N MET A 1 -22.06 -19.42 17.53
CA MET A 1 -22.00 -17.99 17.20
C MET A 1 -23.36 -17.33 17.02
N ARG A 2 -24.19 -17.63 16.00
CA ARG A 2 -25.54 -17.02 15.89
C ARG A 2 -26.40 -17.25 17.15
N ASP A 3 -26.34 -18.47 17.70
CA ASP A 3 -27.13 -18.87 18.88
C ASP A 3 -26.63 -18.26 20.20
N GLU A 4 -25.38 -17.82 20.28
CA GLU A 4 -24.81 -17.22 21.51
C GLU A 4 -25.29 -15.78 21.68
N PHE A 5 -25.36 -15.01 20.60
CA PHE A 5 -25.88 -13.64 20.64
C PHE A 5 -27.37 -13.59 20.95
N THR A 6 -28.16 -14.59 20.50
CA THR A 6 -29.60 -14.66 20.77
C THR A 6 -29.91 -14.77 22.27
N GLN A 7 -29.01 -15.34 23.07
CA GLN A 7 -29.18 -15.45 24.52
C GLN A 7 -28.59 -14.25 25.28
N VAL A 8 -27.47 -13.69 24.79
CA VAL A 8 -26.75 -12.61 25.47
C VAL A 8 -27.40 -11.24 25.25
N ILE A 9 -27.94 -10.97 24.06
CA ILE A 9 -28.54 -9.65 23.72
C ILE A 9 -29.70 -9.30 24.65
N PRO A 10 -30.68 -10.19 24.94
CA PRO A 10 -31.76 -9.88 25.87
C PRO A 10 -31.26 -9.59 27.29
N LEU A 11 -30.23 -10.32 27.75
CA LEU A 11 -29.62 -10.11 29.07
C LEU A 11 -28.90 -8.75 29.13
N LEU A 12 -28.21 -8.38 28.06
CA LEU A 12 -27.55 -7.09 27.95
C LEU A 12 -28.58 -5.95 27.89
N ALA A 13 -29.63 -6.06 27.08
CA ALA A 13 -30.72 -5.09 27.04
C ALA A 13 -31.40 -4.93 28.42
N GLN A 14 -31.65 -6.04 29.13
CA GLN A 14 -32.17 -5.99 30.49
C GLN A 14 -31.20 -5.27 31.45
N ALA A 15 -29.90 -5.56 31.34
CA ALA A 15 -28.89 -4.89 32.13
C ALA A 15 -28.84 -3.38 31.85
N LEU A 16 -28.95 -2.96 30.58
CA LEU A 16 -28.97 -1.57 30.13
C LEU A 16 -30.24 -0.83 30.59
N ASN A 17 -31.40 -1.50 30.60
CA ASN A 17 -32.68 -0.92 31.02
C ASN A 17 -32.83 -0.70 32.54
N ASN A 18 -31.91 -1.21 33.36
CA ASN A 18 -31.99 -1.01 34.81
C ASN A 18 -31.95 0.48 35.18
N HIS A 19 -32.77 0.87 36.17
CA HIS A 19 -33.01 2.26 36.57
C HIS A 19 -31.76 3.03 37.05
N TYR A 20 -30.64 2.34 37.28
CA TYR A 20 -29.37 2.95 37.72
C TYR A 20 -28.44 3.38 36.58
N ASN A 21 -28.68 2.96 35.33
CA ASN A 21 -27.81 3.37 34.23
C ASN A 21 -28.21 4.75 33.71
N SER A 22 -27.23 5.63 33.68
CA SER A 22 -27.27 6.89 32.93
C SER A 22 -26.85 6.67 31.49
N ASP A 23 -27.14 7.63 30.60
CA ASP A 23 -26.68 7.56 29.21
C ASP A 23 -25.14 7.44 29.11
N ASN A 24 -24.39 8.00 30.07
CA ASN A 24 -22.95 7.86 30.12
C ASN A 24 -22.50 6.42 30.41
N ASP A 25 -23.23 5.68 31.25
CA ASP A 25 -22.94 4.27 31.54
C ASP A 25 -23.22 3.42 30.30
N ILE A 26 -24.34 3.68 29.62
CA ILE A 26 -24.70 3.03 28.36
C ILE A 26 -23.63 3.30 27.29
N ILE A 27 -23.23 4.57 27.11
CA ILE A 27 -22.17 4.96 26.17
C ILE A 27 -20.86 4.24 26.50
N THR A 28 -20.50 4.14 27.77
CA THR A 28 -19.27 3.48 28.21
C THR A 28 -19.31 1.98 27.92
N ILE A 29 -20.40 1.31 28.27
CA ILE A 29 -20.60 -0.12 27.98
C ILE A 29 -20.52 -0.38 26.47
N LEU A 30 -21.19 0.43 25.66
CA LEU A 30 -21.19 0.27 24.20
C LEU A 30 -19.81 0.54 23.59
N ASN A 31 -19.04 1.51 24.12
CA ASN A 31 -17.66 1.74 23.70
C ASN A 31 -16.78 0.50 23.98
N TYR A 32 -16.90 -0.12 25.15
CA TYR A 32 -16.15 -1.34 25.48
C TYR A 32 -16.62 -2.55 24.67
N LEU A 33 -17.93 -2.70 24.49
CA LEU A 33 -18.51 -3.75 23.68
C LEU A 33 -18.01 -3.65 22.24
N PHE A 34 -17.95 -2.45 21.68
CA PHE A 34 -17.44 -2.19 20.34
C PHE A 34 -15.95 -2.50 20.20
N LEU A 35 -15.12 -2.12 21.19
CA LEU A 35 -13.70 -2.45 21.17
C LEU A 35 -13.45 -3.97 21.21
N ALA A 36 -14.35 -4.74 21.82
CA ALA A 36 -14.22 -6.18 21.99
C ALA A 36 -14.91 -7.00 20.88
N LEU A 37 -15.94 -6.47 20.22
CA LEU A 37 -16.72 -7.16 19.19
C LEU A 37 -16.12 -6.91 17.80
N ASP A 38 -15.12 -7.69 17.43
CA ASP A 38 -14.77 -7.88 16.01
C ASP A 38 -15.80 -8.86 15.39
N SER A 39 -16.99 -8.35 15.05
CA SER A 39 -18.11 -9.18 14.58
C SER A 39 -18.79 -8.60 13.34
N PRO A 40 -19.03 -9.41 12.29
CA PRO A 40 -19.78 -9.00 11.10
C PRO A 40 -21.27 -8.76 11.40
N TYR A 41 -21.74 -9.07 12.61
CA TYR A 41 -23.13 -8.89 13.03
C TYR A 41 -23.35 -7.61 13.85
N PHE A 42 -22.39 -6.68 13.86
CA PHE A 42 -22.43 -5.45 14.65
C PHE A 42 -23.73 -4.65 14.47
N GLU A 43 -24.13 -4.38 13.23
CA GLU A 43 -25.35 -3.61 12.93
C GLU A 43 -26.60 -4.28 13.51
N GLN A 44 -26.67 -5.62 13.42
CA GLN A 44 -27.80 -6.39 13.95
C GLN A 44 -27.84 -6.34 15.48
N ILE A 45 -26.68 -6.41 16.14
CA ILE A 45 -26.57 -6.31 17.60
C ILE A 45 -27.00 -4.92 18.08
N VAL A 46 -26.52 -3.86 17.44
CA VAL A 46 -26.90 -2.48 17.76
C VAL A 46 -28.39 -2.26 17.56
N GLN A 47 -28.94 -2.74 16.43
CA GLN A 47 -30.36 -2.61 16.13
C GLN A 47 -31.22 -3.32 17.20
N GLN A 48 -30.89 -4.57 17.53
CA GLN A 48 -31.64 -5.33 18.54
C GLN A 48 -31.53 -4.71 19.94
N LEU A 49 -30.37 -4.21 20.32
CA LEU A 49 -30.21 -3.50 21.60
C LEU A 49 -31.05 -2.23 21.61
N SER A 50 -31.01 -1.43 20.55
CA SER A 50 -31.78 -0.20 20.39
C SER A 50 -33.29 -0.45 20.50
N GLU A 51 -33.81 -1.47 19.81
CA GLU A 51 -35.22 -1.87 19.84
C GLU A 51 -35.68 -2.36 21.22
N GLN A 52 -34.76 -2.93 22.01
CA GLN A 52 -35.07 -3.48 23.35
C GLN A 52 -34.80 -2.51 24.50
N THR A 53 -34.29 -1.30 24.23
CA THR A 53 -33.94 -0.31 25.27
C THR A 53 -34.58 1.05 25.01
N GLU A 54 -35.91 1.14 25.19
CA GLU A 54 -36.70 2.38 24.95
C GLU A 54 -36.11 3.63 25.61
N LYS A 55 -35.59 3.52 26.84
CA LYS A 55 -35.04 4.66 27.58
C LYS A 55 -33.75 5.22 26.99
N HIS A 56 -32.96 4.38 26.32
CA HIS A 56 -31.58 4.71 25.91
C HIS A 56 -31.36 4.56 24.39
N GLN A 57 -32.43 4.39 23.62
CA GLN A 57 -32.42 4.20 22.17
C GLN A 57 -31.59 5.28 21.46
N GLU A 58 -31.83 6.56 21.79
CA GLU A 58 -31.13 7.69 21.18
C GLU A 58 -29.62 7.65 21.48
N ALA A 59 -29.24 7.31 22.71
CA ALA A 59 -27.83 7.17 23.11
C ALA A 59 -27.13 6.04 22.33
N ILE A 60 -27.82 4.92 22.13
CA ILE A 60 -27.33 3.75 21.36
C ILE A 60 -27.14 4.09 19.89
N VAL A 61 -28.11 4.75 19.26
CA VAL A 61 -28.02 5.15 17.85
C VAL A 61 -26.89 6.16 17.65
N ASN A 62 -26.80 7.18 18.51
CA ASN A 62 -25.77 8.20 18.42
C ASN A 62 -24.35 7.62 18.59
N ILE A 63 -24.16 6.68 19.51
CA ILE A 63 -22.85 6.05 19.66
C ILE A 63 -22.52 5.15 18.46
N ALA A 64 -23.48 4.38 17.96
CA ALA A 64 -23.27 3.52 16.80
C ALA A 64 -22.84 4.35 15.58
N GLN A 65 -23.52 5.45 15.31
CA GLN A 65 -23.17 6.39 14.25
C GLN A 65 -21.74 6.93 14.42
N ARG A 66 -21.40 7.41 15.62
CA ARG A 66 -20.05 7.93 15.91
C ARG A 66 -18.96 6.88 15.72
N LEU A 67 -19.24 5.62 16.06
CA LEU A 67 -18.30 4.52 15.92
C LEU A 67 -18.12 4.12 14.44
N GLN A 68 -19.20 4.11 13.67
CA GLN A 68 -19.15 3.91 12.23
C GLN A 68 -18.29 4.99 11.55
N GLU A 69 -18.56 6.27 11.82
CA GLU A 69 -17.77 7.39 11.27
C GLU A 69 -16.28 7.29 11.63
N LYS A 70 -15.98 6.89 12.87
CA LYS A 70 -14.60 6.64 13.31
C LYS A 70 -13.97 5.48 12.54
N GLY A 71 -14.70 4.40 12.33
CA GLY A 71 -14.27 3.24 11.57
C GLY A 71 -13.96 3.60 10.11
N GLU A 72 -14.87 4.30 9.45
CA GLU A 72 -14.70 4.79 8.07
C GLU A 72 -13.48 5.70 7.95
N LYS A 73 -13.30 6.64 8.89
CA LYS A 73 -12.15 7.53 8.92
C LYS A 73 -10.83 6.78 9.11
N LEU A 74 -10.79 5.81 10.02
CA LEU A 74 -9.60 4.98 10.26
C LEU A 74 -9.28 4.11 9.05
N GLY A 75 -10.30 3.50 8.43
CA GLY A 75 -10.16 2.70 7.23
C GLY A 75 -9.63 3.52 6.06
N TRP A 76 -10.17 4.72 5.86
CA TRP A 76 -9.70 5.64 4.82
C TRP A 76 -8.26 6.08 5.06
N GLU A 77 -7.92 6.48 6.28
CA GLU A 77 -6.56 6.94 6.60
C GLU A 77 -5.53 5.83 6.44
N ARG A 78 -5.86 4.62 6.90
CA ARG A 78 -5.02 3.43 6.72
C ARG A 78 -4.85 3.08 5.25
N GLY A 79 -5.95 2.99 4.49
CA GLY A 79 -5.90 2.66 3.06
C GLY A 79 -5.14 3.72 2.26
N ARG A 80 -5.28 5.00 2.60
CA ARG A 80 -4.49 6.08 2.00
C ARG A 80 -3.01 5.94 2.33
N GLN A 81 -2.66 5.68 3.58
CA GLN A 81 -1.28 5.52 4.00
C GLN A 81 -0.62 4.33 3.29
N GLU A 82 -1.26 3.16 3.32
CA GLU A 82 -0.78 1.95 2.65
C GLU A 82 -0.66 2.17 1.13
N GLY A 83 -1.65 2.83 0.50
CA GLY A 83 -1.60 3.14 -0.92
C GLY A 83 -0.49 4.12 -1.31
N ILE A 84 -0.20 5.12 -0.48
CA ILE A 84 0.92 6.06 -0.70
C ILE A 84 2.25 5.34 -0.54
N GLU A 85 2.41 4.53 0.51
CA GLU A 85 3.63 3.78 0.78
C GLU A 85 3.95 2.83 -0.37
N GLN A 86 2.99 2.01 -0.79
CA GLN A 86 3.15 1.10 -1.93
C GLN A 86 3.42 1.85 -3.23
N GLY A 87 2.72 2.97 -3.47
CA GLY A 87 2.92 3.77 -4.67
C GLY A 87 4.30 4.40 -4.74
N ILE A 88 4.84 4.88 -3.62
CA ILE A 88 6.19 5.43 -3.54
C ILE A 88 7.23 4.33 -3.72
N GLU A 89 7.08 3.20 -3.04
CA GLU A 89 8.01 2.07 -3.15
C GLU A 89 8.11 1.56 -4.60
N GLN A 90 6.97 1.26 -5.23
CA GLN A 90 6.93 0.82 -6.63
C GLN A 90 7.47 1.87 -7.59
N GLY A 91 7.13 3.15 -7.37
CA GLY A 91 7.60 4.24 -8.22
C GLY A 91 9.12 4.43 -8.14
N ILE A 92 9.71 4.32 -6.95
CA ILE A 92 11.16 4.42 -6.75
C ILE A 92 11.86 3.22 -7.36
N GLU A 93 11.38 1.99 -7.12
CA GLU A 93 11.98 0.77 -7.65
C GLU A 93 12.02 0.80 -9.18
N GLN A 94 10.87 1.05 -9.82
CA GLN A 94 10.78 1.15 -11.29
C GLN A 94 11.63 2.30 -11.85
N GLY A 95 11.64 3.44 -11.16
CA GLY A 95 12.44 4.60 -11.58
C GLY A 95 13.94 4.32 -11.54
N ILE A 96 14.43 3.65 -10.50
CA ILE A 96 15.84 3.27 -10.36
C ILE A 96 16.21 2.21 -11.39
N GLU A 97 15.40 1.17 -11.55
CA GLU A 97 15.67 0.09 -12.52
C GLU A 97 15.77 0.64 -13.96
N GLN A 98 14.77 1.41 -14.39
CA GLN A 98 14.78 2.03 -15.72
C GLN A 98 15.93 3.03 -15.88
N GLY A 99 16.26 3.77 -14.82
CA GLY A 99 17.37 4.71 -14.83
C GLY A 99 18.72 4.02 -15.03
N ILE A 100 18.96 2.91 -14.30
CA ILE A 100 20.18 2.12 -14.39
C ILE A 100 20.29 1.45 -15.76
N GLU A 101 19.22 0.82 -16.25
CA GLU A 101 19.22 0.13 -17.55
C GLU A 101 19.55 1.10 -18.69
N ARG A 102 18.85 2.24 -18.75
CA ARG A 102 19.12 3.29 -19.75
C ARG A 102 20.53 3.86 -19.60
N GLY A 103 21.02 4.02 -18.37
CA GLY A 103 22.38 4.48 -18.11
C GLY A 103 23.44 3.52 -18.67
N ILE A 104 23.27 2.22 -18.44
CA ILE A 104 24.17 1.17 -18.93
C ILE A 104 24.13 1.10 -20.46
N GLU A 105 22.94 1.16 -21.07
CA GLU A 105 22.81 1.14 -22.53
C GLU A 105 23.47 2.36 -23.18
N GLN A 106 23.22 3.56 -22.63
CA GLN A 106 23.86 4.79 -23.12
C GLN A 106 25.37 4.75 -22.97
N GLU A 107 25.89 4.21 -21.86
CA GLU A 107 27.34 4.05 -21.71
C GLU A 107 27.87 3.11 -22.79
N LYS A 108 27.31 1.91 -22.93
CA LYS A 108 27.76 0.93 -23.93
C LYS A 108 27.84 1.54 -25.33
N LEU A 109 26.83 2.32 -25.73
CA LEU A 109 26.82 3.03 -27.00
C LEU A 109 27.96 4.06 -27.10
N ARG A 110 28.18 4.88 -26.06
CA ARG A 110 29.28 5.87 -26.03
C ARG A 110 30.65 5.21 -26.00
N SER A 111 30.82 4.13 -25.26
CA SER A 111 32.06 3.35 -25.22
C SER A 111 32.36 2.76 -26.59
N HIS A 112 31.36 2.18 -27.25
CA HIS A 112 31.51 1.66 -28.61
C HIS A 112 31.88 2.76 -29.62
N GLN A 113 31.23 3.93 -29.53
CA GLN A 113 31.62 5.09 -30.36
C GLN A 113 33.07 5.51 -30.14
N ARG A 114 33.55 5.55 -28.89
CA ARG A 114 34.95 5.85 -28.56
C ARG A 114 35.92 4.81 -29.11
N GLN A 115 35.55 3.53 -29.10
CA GLN A 115 36.33 2.46 -29.73
C GLN A 115 36.46 2.70 -31.24
N LEU A 116 35.36 3.04 -31.92
CA LEU A 116 35.36 3.34 -33.36
C LEU A 116 36.21 4.58 -33.71
N GLU A 117 36.11 5.66 -32.92
CA GLU A 117 36.92 6.87 -33.11
C GLU A 117 38.43 6.60 -32.94
N THR A 118 38.77 5.81 -31.92
CA THR A 118 40.15 5.37 -31.67
C THR A 118 40.67 4.55 -32.84
N ALA A 119 39.89 3.56 -33.31
CA ALA A 119 40.25 2.74 -34.45
C ALA A 119 40.47 3.56 -35.73
N ARG A 120 39.60 4.53 -36.05
CA ARG A 120 39.77 5.46 -37.19
C ARG A 120 41.10 6.20 -37.11
N THR A 121 41.45 6.68 -35.92
CA THR A 121 42.71 7.40 -35.68
C THR A 121 43.93 6.50 -35.88
N LEU A 122 43.88 5.27 -35.37
CA LEU A 122 44.96 4.30 -35.52
C LEU A 122 45.13 3.84 -36.98
N LEU A 123 44.03 3.61 -37.70
CA LEU A 123 44.04 3.29 -39.13
C LEU A 123 44.69 4.41 -39.96
N LYS A 124 44.34 5.68 -39.68
CA LYS A 124 44.94 6.85 -40.32
C LYS A 124 46.46 6.93 -40.09
N ASN A 125 46.92 6.46 -38.94
CA ASN A 125 48.34 6.40 -38.57
C ASN A 125 49.04 5.11 -39.04
N ARG A 126 48.38 4.29 -39.89
CA ARG A 126 48.90 3.04 -40.47
C ARG A 126 49.28 1.97 -39.44
N VAL A 127 48.62 1.96 -38.28
CA VAL A 127 48.74 0.87 -37.31
C VAL A 127 48.12 -0.41 -37.92
N SER A 128 48.70 -1.58 -37.63
CA SER A 128 48.21 -2.85 -38.18
C SER A 128 46.83 -3.22 -37.65
N LEU A 129 46.01 -3.86 -38.50
CA LEU A 129 44.65 -4.28 -38.15
C LEU A 129 44.62 -5.17 -36.91
N ASP A 130 45.54 -6.12 -36.81
CA ASP A 130 45.58 -7.07 -35.69
C ASP A 130 45.82 -6.35 -34.35
N LEU A 131 46.70 -5.35 -34.31
CA LEU A 131 46.96 -4.55 -33.11
C LEU A 131 45.78 -3.64 -32.74
N ILE A 132 45.05 -3.12 -33.73
CA ILE A 132 43.85 -2.31 -33.50
C ILE A 132 42.72 -3.18 -32.93
N MET A 133 42.52 -4.40 -33.46
CA MET A 133 41.55 -5.35 -32.93
C MET A 133 41.85 -5.69 -31.46
N GLU A 134 43.11 -5.99 -31.14
CA GLU A 134 43.54 -6.30 -29.77
C GLU A 134 43.37 -5.09 -28.83
N SER A 135 43.61 -3.87 -29.30
CA SER A 135 43.56 -2.66 -28.48
C SER A 135 42.15 -2.09 -28.28
N THR A 136 41.24 -2.29 -29.24
CA THR A 136 39.89 -1.68 -29.24
C THR A 136 38.77 -2.69 -28.99
N GLY A 137 39.03 -3.98 -29.17
CA GLY A 137 38.02 -5.05 -29.08
C GLY A 137 37.07 -5.11 -30.28
N LEU A 138 37.28 -4.29 -31.32
CA LEU A 138 36.48 -4.31 -32.53
C LEU A 138 36.81 -5.52 -33.41
N SER A 139 35.79 -6.04 -34.09
CA SER A 139 35.93 -7.10 -35.08
C SER A 139 36.60 -6.60 -36.36
N ARG A 140 37.14 -7.53 -37.12
CA ARG A 140 37.75 -7.23 -38.43
C ARG A 140 36.74 -6.58 -39.37
N ASP A 141 35.49 -7.03 -39.39
CA ASP A 141 34.43 -6.51 -40.26
C ASP A 141 34.09 -5.06 -39.91
N GLU A 142 33.99 -4.74 -38.61
CA GLU A 142 33.81 -3.36 -38.15
C GLU A 142 34.97 -2.47 -38.60
N LEU A 143 36.22 -2.94 -38.49
CA LEU A 143 37.38 -2.17 -38.93
C LEU A 143 37.43 -1.97 -40.45
N ILE A 144 37.05 -2.97 -41.24
CA ILE A 144 36.97 -2.87 -42.71
C ILE A 144 35.92 -1.83 -43.11
N SER A 145 34.80 -1.75 -42.39
CA SER A 145 33.75 -0.75 -42.65
C SER A 145 34.16 0.70 -42.36
N LEU A 146 35.29 0.91 -41.66
CA LEU A 146 35.83 2.21 -41.30
C LEU A 146 36.89 2.77 -42.27
N GLN A 147 37.35 1.97 -43.24
CA GLN A 147 38.36 2.34 -44.25
C GLN A 147 37.71 3.04 -45.47
#